data_AF-A0A0D3VFZ9-F1
#
_entry.id   AF-A0A0D3VFZ9-F1
#
_cell.length_a   1.000
_cell.length_b   1.000
_cell.length_c   1.000
_cell.angle_alpha   90.00
_cell.angle_beta   90.00
_cell.angle_gamma   90.00
#
_symmetry.space_group_name_H-M   'P 1'
#
loop_
_entity.id
_entity.type
_entity.pdbx_description
1 polymer ?
#
loop_
_entity_poly.entity_id
_entity_poly.type
_entity_poly.pdbx_seq_one_letter_code
_entity_poly.pdbx_strand_id
1 'polypeptide(L)'
;MHRSHQVIIQIQNSSLNINRGENTLKEKLEEVRTCIKNIDWLNTEEDKPSHAVLLFEFYRRRAIFLDYLSIETPMRRAFNSAAKESEIQLQEDIEIICPELELIKENWLVKWTCLFSLEWAYLIDKKTPIACQFQDMYDPIIELFKRGGRVHYHHADVICGRLGRSRIPSSSLTTYDPEDIRDEVLDEMDNAWYYKQILDKNYLDNINIGEHSVEELASIILERLKACNCTLGENIIIQTTLGELLLNKEIHAHEHLKIVKTELEQFKMSDLSVLLPNTEREDLFLRIKEVLARLSEI
;
A
#
# COMPACT_ATOMS: atom_id res chain seq x y z
N MET A 1 8.82 40.56 -66.72
CA MET A 1 9.91 41.42 -66.20
C MET A 1 9.77 41.42 -64.68
N HIS A 2 10.66 40.94 -63.81
CA HIS A 2 12.13 40.93 -63.65
C HIS A 2 12.61 41.87 -62.52
N ARG A 3 13.34 41.27 -61.56
CA ARG A 3 14.23 41.84 -60.52
C ARG A 3 13.51 42.44 -59.28
N SER A 4 13.68 42.00 -58.03
CA SER A 4 14.73 41.28 -57.24
C SER A 4 15.59 42.21 -56.35
N HIS A 5 16.23 41.60 -55.33
CA HIS A 5 17.04 42.13 -54.19
C HIS A 5 16.17 42.41 -52.94
N GLN A 6 16.32 41.77 -51.76
CA GLN A 6 17.52 41.41 -50.93
C GLN A 6 18.37 42.65 -50.59
N VAL A 7 19.08 42.79 -49.46
CA VAL A 7 19.50 41.91 -48.33
C VAL A 7 19.26 42.71 -47.01
N ILE A 8 19.42 42.26 -45.75
CA ILE A 8 20.53 41.66 -44.98
C ILE A 8 19.93 40.94 -43.73
N ILE A 9 20.65 39.98 -43.12
CA ILE A 9 20.44 39.46 -41.74
C ILE A 9 21.53 40.05 -40.83
N GLN A 10 21.22 40.45 -39.58
CA GLN A 10 22.24 40.49 -38.53
C GLN A 10 21.71 39.95 -37.19
N ILE A 11 22.33 38.83 -36.78
CA ILE A 11 22.30 38.25 -35.44
C ILE A 11 23.37 38.97 -34.61
N GLN A 12 23.08 39.31 -33.36
CA GLN A 12 24.13 39.33 -32.34
C GLN A 12 23.60 39.00 -30.95
N ASN A 13 24.30 38.08 -30.29
CA ASN A 13 23.97 37.59 -28.95
C ASN A 13 24.37 38.61 -27.88
N SER A 14 23.63 38.66 -26.79
CA SER A 14 24.20 38.91 -25.46
C SER A 14 23.46 38.06 -24.43
N SER A 15 24.24 37.31 -23.64
CA SER A 15 23.76 36.22 -22.78
C SER A 15 23.88 36.58 -21.30
N LEU A 16 23.17 35.83 -20.44
CA LEU A 16 23.36 35.69 -18.98
C LEU A 16 22.92 36.92 -18.14
N ASN A 17 22.08 36.81 -17.10
CA ASN A 17 21.98 35.75 -16.09
C ASN A 17 20.52 35.38 -15.75
N ILE A 18 20.16 34.10 -15.75
CA ILE A 18 20.11 33.19 -14.57
C ILE A 18 19.10 33.63 -13.51
N ASN A 19 17.90 33.06 -13.60
CA ASN A 19 17.20 32.37 -12.51
C ASN A 19 15.96 31.64 -13.07
N ARG A 20 16.19 30.52 -13.75
CA ARG A 20 15.15 29.50 -13.94
C ARG A 20 15.36 28.45 -12.86
N GLY A 21 14.44 28.37 -11.90
CA GLY A 21 14.34 27.18 -11.06
C GLY A 21 13.97 26.00 -11.94
N GLU A 22 14.85 25.01 -12.01
CA GLU A 22 14.52 23.71 -12.59
C GLU A 22 13.52 23.03 -11.65
N ASN A 23 12.23 23.22 -11.93
CA ASN A 23 11.18 22.43 -11.33
C ASN A 23 11.14 21.11 -12.10
N THR A 24 12.02 20.18 -11.73
CA THR A 24 12.23 18.91 -12.42
C THR A 24 10.93 18.12 -12.42
N LEU A 25 10.27 18.02 -13.58
CA LEU A 25 9.13 17.12 -13.74
C LEU A 25 9.66 15.72 -13.48
N LYS A 26 9.24 15.07 -12.39
CA LYS A 26 9.63 13.69 -12.12
C LYS A 26 8.95 12.81 -13.17
N GLU A 27 9.75 12.15 -13.99
CA GLU A 27 9.26 11.23 -15.02
C GLU A 27 8.51 10.07 -14.34
N LYS A 28 7.29 9.75 -14.81
CA LYS A 28 6.41 8.74 -14.19
C LYS A 28 7.06 7.37 -14.20
N LEU A 29 7.88 7.06 -15.21
CA LEU A 29 8.72 5.88 -15.23
C LEU A 29 9.64 5.85 -14.02
N GLU A 30 10.45 6.88 -13.78
CA GLU A 30 11.40 6.89 -12.66
C GLU A 30 10.70 6.89 -11.28
N GLU A 31 9.51 7.47 -11.19
CA GLU A 31 8.62 7.33 -10.03
C GLU A 31 8.24 5.86 -9.77
N VAL A 32 7.70 5.16 -10.78
CA VAL A 32 7.27 3.75 -10.65
C VAL A 32 8.46 2.81 -10.44
N ARG A 33 9.60 3.07 -11.10
CA ARG A 33 10.87 2.34 -10.87
C ARG A 33 11.36 2.48 -9.43
N THR A 34 11.37 3.72 -8.91
CA THR A 34 11.72 4.00 -7.50
C THR A 34 10.77 3.27 -6.56
N CYS A 35 9.47 3.26 -6.87
CA CYS A 35 8.46 2.56 -6.10
C CYS A 35 8.73 1.05 -6.04
N ILE A 36 8.81 0.37 -7.20
CA ILE A 36 9.07 -1.07 -7.33
C ILE A 36 10.35 -1.49 -6.61
N LYS A 37 11.41 -0.68 -6.71
CA LYS A 37 12.68 -0.92 -6.04
C LYS A 37 12.60 -0.87 -4.51
N ASN A 38 11.69 -0.05 -3.97
CA ASN A 38 11.52 0.18 -2.53
C ASN A 38 10.44 -0.71 -1.89
N ILE A 39 9.72 -1.53 -2.66
CA ILE A 39 8.81 -2.53 -2.12
C ILE A 39 9.63 -3.61 -1.40
N ASP A 40 9.29 -3.90 -0.15
CA ASP A 40 9.79 -5.10 0.51
C ASP A 40 9.09 -6.32 -0.10
N TRP A 41 9.79 -7.00 -1.01
CA TRP A 41 9.30 -8.18 -1.69
C TRP A 41 9.17 -9.40 -0.78
N LEU A 42 9.93 -9.44 0.33
CA LEU A 42 9.89 -10.51 1.33
C LEU A 42 8.77 -10.32 2.36
N ASN A 43 8.38 -9.07 2.65
CA ASN A 43 7.20 -8.80 3.46
C ASN A 43 5.92 -9.20 2.69
N THR A 44 5.32 -10.32 3.07
CA THR A 44 4.01 -10.75 2.58
C THR A 44 3.00 -10.72 3.71
N GLU A 45 2.00 -9.87 3.57
CA GLU A 45 0.88 -9.78 4.50
C GLU A 45 -0.36 -10.38 3.84
N GLU A 46 -1.17 -11.12 4.61
CA GLU A 46 -2.40 -11.72 4.13
C GLU A 46 -3.62 -11.02 4.77
N ASP A 47 -4.70 -10.93 3.99
CA ASP A 47 -6.05 -10.56 4.44
C ASP A 47 -6.26 -9.14 5.01
N LYS A 48 -5.29 -8.22 4.84
CA LYS A 48 -5.51 -6.79 5.13
C LYS A 48 -6.67 -6.25 4.25
N PRO A 49 -7.66 -5.54 4.82
CA PRO A 49 -8.78 -4.99 4.05
C PRO A 49 -8.34 -4.08 2.88
N SER A 50 -7.25 -3.33 3.03
CA SER A 50 -6.70 -2.50 1.96
C SER A 50 -6.40 -3.30 0.70
N HIS A 51 -5.94 -4.55 0.83
CA HIS A 51 -5.68 -5.42 -0.32
C HIS A 51 -6.96 -5.72 -1.11
N ALA A 52 -8.10 -5.87 -0.43
CA ALA A 52 -9.39 -6.08 -1.06
C ALA A 52 -9.82 -4.86 -1.90
N VAL A 53 -9.73 -3.67 -1.30
CA VAL A 53 -10.10 -2.38 -1.89
C VAL A 53 -9.18 -2.06 -3.07
N LEU A 54 -7.87 -2.17 -2.89
CA LEU A 54 -6.87 -1.90 -3.93
C LEU A 54 -6.98 -2.87 -5.11
N LEU A 55 -7.22 -4.17 -4.86
CA LEU A 55 -7.46 -5.13 -5.94
C LEU A 55 -8.78 -4.84 -6.67
N PHE A 56 -9.83 -4.46 -5.95
CA PHE A 56 -11.10 -4.07 -6.55
C PHE A 56 -10.96 -2.83 -7.44
N GLU A 57 -10.32 -1.77 -6.94
CA GLU A 57 -10.10 -0.52 -7.67
C GLU A 57 -9.21 -0.72 -8.91
N PHE A 58 -8.17 -1.56 -8.82
CA PHE A 58 -7.40 -1.99 -10.01
C PHE A 58 -8.30 -2.68 -11.05
N TYR A 59 -9.13 -3.64 -10.62
CA TYR A 59 -10.09 -4.32 -11.50
C TYR A 59 -11.11 -3.36 -12.11
N ARG A 60 -11.54 -2.33 -11.36
CA ARG A 60 -12.48 -1.30 -11.81
C ARG A 60 -11.84 -0.42 -12.88
N ARG A 61 -10.63 0.12 -12.64
CA ARG A 61 -9.86 0.92 -13.62
C ARG A 61 -9.54 0.11 -14.88
N ARG A 62 -9.12 -1.15 -14.74
CA ARG A 62 -8.89 -2.06 -15.88
C ARG A 62 -10.18 -2.35 -16.66
N ALA A 63 -11.32 -2.52 -16.01
CA ALA A 63 -12.60 -2.71 -16.71
C ALA A 63 -12.97 -1.47 -17.56
N ILE A 64 -12.78 -0.26 -17.04
CA ILE A 64 -13.02 1.00 -17.78
C ILE A 64 -12.10 1.10 -19.01
N PHE A 65 -10.82 0.79 -18.85
CA PHE A 65 -9.85 0.75 -19.95
C PHE A 65 -10.20 -0.30 -21.02
N LEU A 66 -10.59 -1.51 -20.61
CA LEU A 66 -11.00 -2.59 -21.51
C LEU A 66 -12.32 -2.27 -22.25
N ASP A 67 -13.25 -1.57 -21.61
CA ASP A 67 -14.48 -1.06 -22.24
C ASP A 67 -14.17 0.05 -23.26
N TYR A 68 -13.25 0.97 -22.93
CA TYR A 68 -12.77 2.00 -23.87
C TYR A 68 -12.16 1.39 -25.14
N LEU A 69 -11.39 0.31 -24.99
CA LEU A 69 -10.84 -0.46 -26.12
C LEU A 69 -11.84 -1.44 -26.77
N SER A 70 -13.07 -1.55 -26.27
CA SER A 70 -14.07 -2.53 -26.72
C SER A 70 -13.56 -3.99 -26.71
N ILE A 71 -12.70 -4.35 -25.76
CA ILE A 71 -12.17 -5.72 -25.63
C ILE A 71 -13.23 -6.62 -24.99
N GLU A 72 -13.58 -7.71 -25.66
CA GLU A 72 -14.60 -8.66 -25.21
C GLU A 72 -14.03 -9.92 -24.51
N THR A 73 -14.89 -10.67 -23.83
CA THR A 73 -14.54 -11.96 -23.23
C THR A 73 -14.27 -13.00 -24.32
N PRO A 74 -13.25 -13.89 -24.17
CA PRO A 74 -12.45 -14.14 -22.98
C PRO A 74 -11.12 -13.35 -22.92
N MET A 75 -10.93 -12.34 -23.78
CA MET A 75 -9.65 -11.62 -23.90
C MET A 75 -9.48 -10.51 -22.86
N ARG A 76 -10.56 -10.03 -22.25
CA ARG A 76 -10.57 -9.14 -21.07
C ARG A 76 -9.81 -9.78 -19.90
N ARG A 77 -8.50 -9.50 -19.76
CA ARG A 77 -7.68 -10.00 -18.65
C ARG A 77 -7.30 -8.84 -17.73
N ALA A 78 -7.48 -9.05 -16.42
CA ALA A 78 -7.09 -8.05 -15.43
C ALA A 78 -5.58 -7.76 -15.51
N PHE A 79 -4.78 -8.83 -15.60
CA PHE A 79 -3.32 -8.78 -15.65
C PHE A 79 -2.83 -9.07 -17.07
N ASN A 80 -2.57 -8.00 -17.82
CA ASN A 80 -2.04 -8.02 -19.17
C ASN A 80 -1.38 -6.65 -19.48
N SER A 81 -0.60 -6.59 -20.56
CA SER A 81 0.05 -5.36 -21.03
C SER A 81 -0.98 -4.44 -21.70
N ALA A 82 -1.26 -3.30 -21.08
CA ALA A 82 -2.10 -2.27 -21.67
C ALA A 82 -1.50 -1.67 -22.95
N ALA A 83 -0.16 -1.66 -23.09
CA ALA A 83 0.51 -1.25 -24.32
C ALA A 83 0.16 -2.20 -25.49
N LYS A 84 0.23 -3.52 -25.27
CA LYS A 84 -0.15 -4.53 -26.27
C LYS A 84 -1.65 -4.53 -26.57
N GLU A 85 -2.50 -4.34 -25.56
CA GLU A 85 -3.95 -4.19 -25.73
C GLU A 85 -4.33 -2.95 -26.55
N SER A 86 -3.54 -1.89 -26.47
CA SER A 86 -3.70 -0.66 -27.26
C SER A 86 -3.03 -0.69 -28.64
N GLU A 87 -2.47 -1.84 -29.04
CA GLU A 87 -1.66 -2.02 -30.26
C GLU A 87 -0.42 -1.09 -30.35
N ILE A 88 0.08 -0.59 -29.20
CA ILE A 88 1.23 0.31 -29.13
C ILE A 88 2.54 -0.48 -29.14
N GLN A 89 3.42 -0.18 -30.10
CA GLN A 89 4.79 -0.67 -30.08
C GLN A 89 5.67 0.22 -29.19
N LEU A 90 6.29 -0.39 -28.19
CA LEU A 90 7.31 0.25 -27.35
C LEU A 90 8.60 0.41 -28.15
N GLN A 91 9.28 1.54 -27.99
CA GLN A 91 10.56 1.82 -28.66
C GLN A 91 11.77 1.25 -27.91
N GLU A 92 11.60 0.97 -26.62
CA GLU A 92 12.61 0.43 -25.71
C GLU A 92 12.11 -0.90 -25.12
N ASP A 93 13.03 -1.81 -24.81
CA ASP A 93 12.73 -3.01 -24.03
C ASP A 93 12.73 -2.65 -22.54
N ILE A 94 11.53 -2.50 -21.99
CA ILE A 94 11.31 -2.08 -20.60
C ILE A 94 11.85 -3.11 -19.60
N GLU A 95 11.85 -4.40 -19.93
CA GLU A 95 12.43 -5.44 -19.06
C GLU A 95 13.95 -5.30 -18.97
N ILE A 96 14.61 -4.89 -20.06
CA ILE A 96 16.07 -4.66 -20.09
C ILE A 96 16.47 -3.38 -19.34
N ILE A 97 15.70 -2.28 -19.47
CA ILE A 97 16.07 -0.99 -18.85
C ILE A 97 15.64 -0.85 -17.37
N CYS A 98 14.78 -1.75 -16.87
CA CYS A 98 14.27 -1.75 -15.49
C CYS A 98 14.76 -2.97 -14.67
N PRO A 99 16.06 -3.05 -14.31
CA PRO A 99 16.65 -4.21 -13.64
C PRO A 99 16.07 -4.48 -12.24
N GLU A 100 15.40 -3.51 -11.61
CA GLU A 100 14.63 -3.70 -10.38
C GLU A 100 13.52 -4.77 -10.48
N LEU A 101 13.10 -5.17 -11.69
CA LEU A 101 12.23 -6.33 -11.89
C LEU A 101 12.86 -7.66 -11.43
N GLU A 102 14.20 -7.76 -11.38
CA GLU A 102 14.92 -8.95 -10.86
C GLU A 102 14.87 -9.09 -9.34
N LEU A 103 14.33 -8.10 -8.63
CA LEU A 103 14.02 -8.21 -7.20
C LEU A 103 12.83 -9.17 -6.96
N ILE A 104 11.95 -9.34 -7.95
CA ILE A 104 10.72 -10.12 -7.87
C ILE A 104 10.96 -11.56 -8.31
N LYS A 105 11.44 -12.40 -7.38
CA LYS A 105 11.94 -13.76 -7.71
C LYS A 105 10.87 -14.84 -7.86
N GLU A 106 9.90 -14.88 -6.95
CA GLU A 106 9.06 -16.08 -6.77
C GLU A 106 7.65 -15.97 -7.36
N ASN A 107 7.21 -14.77 -7.74
CA ASN A 107 5.87 -14.53 -8.23
C ASN A 107 5.88 -13.89 -9.64
N TRP A 108 5.72 -14.73 -10.66
CA TRP A 108 5.69 -14.28 -12.05
C TRP A 108 4.54 -13.30 -12.32
N LEU A 109 3.35 -13.50 -11.73
CA LEU A 109 2.21 -12.61 -11.96
C LEU A 109 2.52 -11.20 -11.46
N VAL A 110 3.13 -11.09 -10.27
CA VAL A 110 3.60 -9.82 -9.72
C VAL A 110 4.70 -9.20 -10.60
N LYS A 111 5.72 -9.98 -11.05
CA LYS A 111 6.77 -9.48 -11.95
C LYS A 111 6.20 -8.91 -13.25
N TRP A 112 5.32 -9.65 -13.92
CA TRP A 112 4.66 -9.20 -15.15
C TRP A 112 3.76 -7.98 -14.91
N THR A 113 3.05 -7.91 -13.78
CA THR A 113 2.24 -6.73 -13.42
C THR A 113 3.10 -5.49 -13.23
N CYS A 114 4.25 -5.64 -12.56
CA CYS A 114 5.23 -4.56 -12.41
C CYS A 114 5.78 -4.12 -13.76
N LEU A 115 6.17 -5.06 -14.64
CA LEU A 115 6.58 -4.73 -16.01
C LEU A 115 5.49 -3.97 -16.77
N PHE A 116 4.23 -4.40 -16.74
CA PHE A 116 3.13 -3.70 -17.42
C PHE A 116 2.89 -2.28 -16.87
N SER A 117 3.10 -2.07 -15.57
CA SER A 117 3.04 -0.72 -14.97
C SER A 117 4.18 0.18 -15.47
N LEU A 118 5.38 -0.36 -15.67
CA LEU A 118 6.55 0.35 -16.20
C LEU A 118 6.40 0.64 -17.70
N GLU A 119 5.87 -0.30 -18.49
CA GLU A 119 5.48 -0.08 -19.89
C GLU A 119 4.50 1.10 -20.00
N TRP A 120 3.51 1.16 -19.10
CA TRP A 120 2.53 2.24 -19.08
C TRP A 120 3.11 3.58 -18.62
N ALA A 121 3.95 3.57 -17.58
CA ALA A 121 4.65 4.74 -17.08
C ALA A 121 5.56 5.38 -18.16
N TYR A 122 6.30 4.55 -18.90
CA TYR A 122 7.07 5.00 -20.07
C TYR A 122 6.18 5.70 -21.12
N LEU A 123 5.00 5.14 -21.43
CA LEU A 123 4.07 5.75 -22.40
C LEU A 123 3.45 7.07 -21.90
N ILE A 124 3.25 7.22 -20.58
CA ILE A 124 2.84 8.49 -19.96
C ILE A 124 3.94 9.56 -20.13
N ASP A 125 5.22 9.20 -19.99
CA ASP A 125 6.33 10.12 -20.20
C ASP A 125 6.50 10.50 -21.68
N LYS A 126 6.29 9.55 -22.61
CA LYS A 126 6.20 9.82 -24.06
C LYS A 126 4.94 10.59 -24.47
N LYS A 127 4.06 10.96 -23.53
CA LYS A 127 2.80 11.69 -23.75
C LYS A 127 1.87 10.98 -24.74
N THR A 128 1.88 9.66 -24.72
CA THR A 128 0.95 8.85 -25.52
C THR A 128 -0.49 9.10 -25.04
N PRO A 129 -1.43 9.52 -25.92
CA PRO A 129 -2.72 10.04 -25.48
C PRO A 129 -3.54 9.10 -24.59
N ILE A 130 -3.66 7.82 -24.97
CA ILE A 130 -4.39 6.82 -24.18
C ILE A 130 -3.71 6.54 -22.83
N ALA A 131 -2.38 6.53 -22.78
CA ALA A 131 -1.65 6.34 -21.53
C ALA A 131 -1.85 7.51 -20.57
N CYS A 132 -1.87 8.75 -21.09
CA CYS A 132 -2.18 9.94 -20.30
C CYS A 132 -3.65 9.97 -19.81
N GLN A 133 -4.59 9.44 -20.62
CA GLN A 133 -6.00 9.35 -20.25
C GLN A 133 -6.24 8.36 -19.09
N PHE A 134 -5.48 7.26 -19.03
CA PHE A 134 -5.58 6.21 -18.02
C PHE A 134 -4.29 6.12 -17.18
N GLN A 135 -3.72 7.27 -16.81
CA GLN A 135 -2.39 7.36 -16.21
C GLN A 135 -2.26 6.69 -14.83
N ASP A 136 -3.37 6.56 -14.11
CA ASP A 136 -3.50 6.05 -12.75
C ASP A 136 -3.99 4.58 -12.71
N MET A 137 -4.10 3.91 -13.86
CA MET A 137 -4.69 2.58 -13.98
C MET A 137 -3.97 1.50 -13.16
N TYR A 138 -2.64 1.57 -13.06
CA TYR A 138 -1.82 0.61 -12.33
C TYR A 138 -1.51 1.05 -10.89
N ASP A 139 -1.80 2.30 -10.51
CA ASP A 139 -1.46 2.80 -9.17
C ASP A 139 -2.05 1.92 -8.03
N PRO A 140 -3.31 1.42 -8.07
CA PRO A 140 -3.86 0.62 -6.97
C PRO A 140 -3.16 -0.74 -6.80
N ILE A 141 -2.74 -1.39 -7.88
CA ILE A 141 -2.09 -2.71 -7.79
C ILE A 141 -0.63 -2.61 -7.36
N ILE A 142 0.05 -1.51 -7.68
CA ILE A 142 1.38 -1.20 -7.14
C ILE A 142 1.28 -0.83 -5.66
N GLU A 143 0.25 -0.10 -5.25
CA GLU A 143 -0.04 0.19 -3.84
C GLU A 143 -0.32 -1.09 -3.03
N LEU A 144 -1.05 -2.04 -3.61
CA LEU A 144 -1.28 -3.35 -3.00
C LEU A 144 0.05 -4.08 -2.73
N PHE A 145 1.01 -4.01 -3.66
CA PHE A 145 2.32 -4.62 -3.48
C PHE A 145 3.19 -3.89 -2.44
N LYS A 146 3.13 -2.56 -2.35
CA LYS A 146 3.75 -1.77 -1.28
C LYS A 146 3.26 -2.20 0.10
N ARG A 147 1.94 -2.39 0.25
CA ARG A 147 1.28 -2.83 1.50
C ARG A 147 1.39 -4.35 1.76
N GLY A 148 2.44 -5.01 1.27
CA GLY A 148 2.69 -6.44 1.51
C GLY A 148 1.75 -7.42 0.80
N GLY A 149 0.70 -6.96 0.13
CA GLY A 149 -0.25 -7.82 -0.59
C GLY A 149 0.40 -8.50 -1.79
N ARG A 150 -0.06 -9.71 -2.13
CA ARG A 150 0.44 -10.50 -3.26
C ARG A 150 -0.71 -11.15 -4.01
N VAL A 151 -0.62 -11.15 -5.34
CA VAL A 151 -1.59 -11.81 -6.23
C VAL A 151 -1.00 -13.05 -6.88
N HIS A 152 -1.77 -14.13 -6.99
CA HIS A 152 -1.38 -15.32 -7.76
C HIS A 152 -2.60 -15.92 -8.47
N TYR A 153 -2.39 -16.74 -9.50
CA TYR A 153 -3.47 -17.47 -10.14
C TYR A 153 -3.77 -18.79 -9.42
N HIS A 154 -5.05 -19.05 -9.17
CA HIS A 154 -5.57 -20.35 -8.80
C HIS A 154 -6.71 -20.72 -9.76
N HIS A 155 -6.46 -21.68 -10.66
CA HIS A 155 -7.34 -22.03 -11.78
C HIS A 155 -7.75 -20.83 -12.67
N ALA A 156 -9.01 -20.37 -12.58
CA ALA A 156 -9.56 -19.27 -13.36
C ALA A 156 -9.56 -17.93 -12.58
N ASP A 157 -9.18 -17.97 -11.31
CA ASP A 157 -9.26 -16.85 -10.38
C ASP A 157 -7.88 -16.31 -10.05
N VAL A 158 -7.84 -15.02 -9.72
CA VAL A 158 -6.74 -14.35 -9.05
C VAL A 158 -7.04 -14.33 -7.56
N ILE A 159 -6.09 -14.81 -6.78
CA ILE A 159 -6.15 -14.90 -5.33
C ILE A 159 -5.27 -13.81 -4.71
N CYS A 160 -5.78 -13.12 -3.69
CA CYS A 160 -5.06 -12.19 -2.83
C CYS A 160 -5.48 -12.46 -1.38
N GLY A 161 -4.59 -13.04 -0.57
CA GLY A 161 -5.00 -13.65 0.70
C GLY A 161 -6.11 -14.69 0.48
N ARG A 162 -7.20 -14.62 1.25
CA ARG A 162 -8.40 -15.45 1.11
C ARG A 162 -9.37 -14.98 0.02
N LEU A 163 -9.11 -13.84 -0.63
CA LEU A 163 -10.01 -13.28 -1.62
C LEU A 163 -9.70 -13.83 -3.01
N GLY A 164 -10.62 -14.64 -3.55
CA GLY A 164 -10.60 -15.10 -4.93
C GLY A 164 -11.50 -14.24 -5.82
N ARG A 165 -11.00 -13.84 -7.00
CA ARG A 165 -11.76 -13.07 -7.99
C ARG A 165 -11.44 -13.54 -9.41
N SER A 166 -12.45 -13.67 -10.26
CA SER A 166 -12.23 -14.12 -11.65
C SER A 166 -11.19 -13.26 -12.37
N ARG A 167 -10.26 -13.90 -13.08
CA ARG A 167 -9.21 -13.22 -13.87
C ARG A 167 -9.73 -12.30 -14.99
N ILE A 168 -11.04 -12.35 -15.25
CA ILE A 168 -11.74 -11.60 -16.28
C ILE A 168 -12.55 -10.47 -15.61
N PRO A 169 -12.16 -9.19 -15.74
CA PRO A 169 -12.95 -8.07 -15.26
C PRO A 169 -14.30 -7.99 -15.97
N SER A 170 -15.38 -8.14 -15.20
CA SER A 170 -16.74 -7.88 -15.68
C SER A 170 -16.88 -6.43 -16.13
N SER A 171 -17.59 -6.17 -17.24
CA SER A 171 -17.96 -4.82 -17.64
C SER A 171 -18.85 -4.13 -16.60
N SER A 172 -19.61 -4.88 -15.79
CA SER A 172 -20.39 -4.31 -14.69
C SER A 172 -19.55 -3.55 -13.65
N LEU A 173 -18.23 -3.73 -13.61
CA LEU A 173 -17.35 -2.98 -12.71
C LEU A 173 -17.28 -1.50 -13.08
N THR A 174 -17.55 -1.11 -14.33
CA THR A 174 -17.49 0.29 -14.77
C THR A 174 -18.65 1.15 -14.24
N THR A 175 -19.69 0.52 -13.66
CA THR A 175 -20.82 1.21 -13.01
C THR A 175 -20.63 1.40 -11.51
N TYR A 176 -19.50 0.99 -10.93
CA TYR A 176 -19.19 1.22 -9.52
C TYR A 176 -18.42 2.53 -9.36
N ASP A 177 -18.73 3.24 -8.28
CA ASP A 177 -17.99 4.44 -7.88
C ASP A 177 -16.51 4.10 -7.58
N PRO A 178 -15.59 5.07 -7.70
CA PRO A 178 -14.20 4.89 -7.29
C PRO A 178 -14.06 4.64 -5.78
N GLU A 179 -13.21 3.69 -5.42
CA GLU A 179 -12.80 3.51 -4.02
C GLU A 179 -11.81 4.61 -3.58
N ASP A 180 -11.85 5.00 -2.31
CA ASP A 180 -10.89 5.92 -1.73
C ASP A 180 -9.61 5.17 -1.33
N ILE A 181 -8.56 5.33 -2.14
CA ILE A 181 -7.26 4.65 -1.99
C ILE A 181 -6.18 5.55 -1.38
N ARG A 182 -6.56 6.63 -0.69
CA ARG A 182 -5.61 7.49 0.03
C ARG A 182 -4.97 6.72 1.19
N ASP A 183 -3.69 6.97 1.42
CA ASP A 183 -2.90 6.25 2.43
C ASP A 183 -3.56 6.30 3.81
N GLU A 184 -4.09 7.45 4.22
CA GLU A 184 -4.69 7.61 5.55
C GLU A 184 -5.96 6.74 5.73
N VAL A 185 -6.75 6.56 4.67
CA VAL A 185 -7.99 5.75 4.70
C VAL A 185 -7.68 4.26 4.70
N LEU A 186 -6.67 3.85 3.92
CA LEU A 186 -6.22 2.47 3.88
C LEU A 186 -5.56 2.05 5.20
N ASP A 187 -4.75 2.94 5.80
CA ASP A 187 -4.11 2.71 7.10
C ASP A 187 -5.12 2.69 8.25
N GLU A 188 -6.12 3.60 8.26
CA GLU A 188 -7.23 3.56 9.23
C GLU A 188 -7.97 2.21 9.17
N MET A 189 -8.30 1.75 7.96
CA MET A 189 -9.03 0.51 7.75
C MET A 189 -8.21 -0.75 8.13
N ASP A 190 -6.93 -0.78 7.77
CA ASP A 190 -6.04 -1.90 8.12
C ASP A 190 -5.76 -1.93 9.63
N ASN A 191 -5.51 -0.78 10.26
CA ASN A 191 -5.34 -0.68 11.72
C ASN A 191 -6.62 -1.12 12.46
N ALA A 192 -7.81 -0.65 12.05
CA ALA A 192 -9.08 -1.05 12.66
C ALA A 192 -9.34 -2.56 12.55
N TRP A 193 -9.03 -3.17 11.41
CA TRP A 193 -9.07 -4.63 11.23
C TRP A 193 -8.05 -5.32 12.13
N TYR A 194 -6.83 -4.80 12.23
CA TYR A 194 -5.78 -5.40 13.03
C TYR A 194 -6.11 -5.42 14.52
N TYR A 195 -6.57 -4.30 15.07
CA TYR A 195 -7.10 -4.23 16.44
C TYR A 195 -8.23 -5.25 16.66
N LYS A 196 -9.16 -5.36 15.72
CA LYS A 196 -10.24 -6.35 15.80
C LYS A 196 -9.73 -7.79 15.81
N GLN A 197 -8.71 -8.13 15.01
CA GLN A 197 -8.13 -9.48 14.98
C GLN A 197 -7.43 -9.84 16.30
N ILE A 198 -6.73 -8.88 16.91
CA ILE A 198 -6.07 -9.07 18.20
C ILE A 198 -7.07 -9.19 19.36
N LEU A 199 -8.17 -8.42 19.30
CA LEU A 199 -9.24 -8.45 20.29
C LEU A 199 -10.21 -9.63 20.12
N ASP A 200 -10.15 -10.36 19.00
CA ASP A 200 -10.90 -11.62 18.85
C ASP A 200 -10.34 -12.66 19.84
N LYS A 201 -11.23 -13.21 20.67
CA LYS A 201 -10.89 -14.13 21.76
C LYS A 201 -10.08 -15.34 21.30
N ASN A 202 -10.29 -15.75 20.05
CA ASN A 202 -9.64 -16.89 19.41
C ASN A 202 -8.15 -16.62 19.08
N TYR A 203 -7.69 -15.37 19.04
CA TYR A 203 -6.31 -15.07 18.63
C TYR A 203 -5.28 -15.70 19.58
N LEU A 204 -5.43 -15.47 20.88
CA LEU A 204 -4.56 -16.05 21.90
C LEU A 204 -4.76 -17.56 22.07
N ASP A 205 -5.97 -18.06 21.80
CA ASP A 205 -6.30 -19.49 21.88
C ASP A 205 -5.66 -20.30 20.72
N ASN A 206 -5.20 -19.62 19.66
CA ASN A 206 -4.42 -20.20 18.56
C ASN A 206 -2.90 -20.08 18.74
N ILE A 207 -2.41 -19.30 19.71
CA ILE A 207 -0.99 -19.33 20.07
C ILE A 207 -0.77 -20.59 20.91
N ASN A 208 0.27 -21.39 20.61
CA ASN A 208 0.50 -22.65 21.30
C ASN A 208 1.10 -22.42 22.70
N ILE A 209 0.25 -22.02 23.66
CA ILE A 209 0.62 -21.67 25.04
C ILE A 209 1.42 -22.79 25.73
N GLY A 210 1.29 -24.05 25.30
CA GLY A 210 2.03 -25.19 25.85
C GLY A 210 3.52 -25.28 25.46
N GLU A 211 3.98 -24.50 24.48
CA GLU A 211 5.36 -24.56 23.96
C GLU A 211 6.22 -23.33 24.30
N HIS A 212 5.64 -22.29 24.91
CA HIS A 212 6.31 -21.03 25.22
C HIS A 212 6.18 -20.66 26.70
N SER A 213 7.20 -20.02 27.26
CA SER A 213 7.10 -19.35 28.57
C SER A 213 6.16 -18.14 28.48
N VAL A 214 5.65 -17.68 29.63
CA VAL A 214 4.75 -16.51 29.69
C VAL A 214 5.40 -15.22 29.17
N GLU A 215 6.71 -15.06 29.32
CA GLU A 215 7.46 -13.89 28.81
C GLU A 215 7.72 -13.99 27.30
N GLU A 216 7.98 -15.18 26.77
CA GLU A 216 8.06 -15.41 25.31
C GLU A 216 6.70 -15.20 24.64
N LEU A 217 5.62 -15.66 25.29
CA LEU A 217 4.24 -15.41 24.85
C LEU A 217 3.93 -13.91 24.81
N ALA A 218 4.28 -13.17 25.87
CA ALA A 218 4.13 -11.71 25.90
C ALA A 218 4.99 -11.01 24.83
N SER A 219 6.20 -11.50 24.57
CA SER A 219 7.08 -11.02 23.50
C SER A 219 6.44 -11.23 22.12
N ILE A 220 5.89 -12.41 21.85
CA ILE A 220 5.21 -12.74 20.58
C ILE A 220 3.98 -11.84 20.37
N ILE A 221 3.18 -11.62 21.43
CA ILE A 221 2.02 -10.72 21.37
C ILE A 221 2.46 -9.27 21.12
N LEU A 222 3.52 -8.81 21.80
CA LEU A 222 4.06 -7.46 21.65
C LEU A 222 4.68 -7.21 20.28
N GLU A 223 5.53 -8.10 19.77
CA GLU A 223 6.11 -7.98 18.43
C GLU A 223 5.02 -8.00 17.36
N ARG A 224 3.96 -8.78 17.57
CA ARG A 224 2.80 -8.75 16.69
C ARG A 224 2.03 -7.42 16.82
N LEU A 225 1.78 -6.90 18.02
CA LEU A 225 1.20 -5.56 18.21
C LEU A 225 2.03 -4.44 17.52
N LYS A 226 3.36 -4.53 17.57
CA LYS A 226 4.31 -3.62 16.90
C LYS A 226 4.38 -3.74 15.38
N ALA A 227 3.72 -4.73 14.76
CA ALA A 227 3.66 -4.84 13.29
C ALA A 227 2.79 -3.73 12.66
N CYS A 228 2.00 -3.01 13.46
CA CYS A 228 1.46 -1.71 13.07
C CYS A 228 2.58 -0.66 13.00
N ASN A 229 2.55 0.21 11.98
CA ASN A 229 3.40 1.40 11.94
C ASN A 229 3.19 2.23 13.21
N CYS A 230 4.28 2.73 13.81
CA CYS A 230 4.24 3.28 15.17
C CYS A 230 4.50 4.80 15.20
N THR A 231 3.44 5.60 15.37
CA THR A 231 3.51 6.91 16.03
C THR A 231 3.49 6.75 17.56
N LEU A 232 3.74 7.85 18.29
CA LEU A 232 3.68 7.86 19.76
C LEU A 232 2.28 7.46 20.29
N GLY A 233 1.22 7.80 19.56
CA GLY A 233 -0.15 7.42 19.89
C GLY A 233 -0.42 5.93 19.70
N GLU A 234 0.22 5.29 18.72
CA GLU A 234 0.08 3.85 18.51
C GLU A 234 0.87 3.03 19.55
N ASN A 235 2.06 3.47 19.98
CA ASN A 235 2.78 2.79 21.07
C ASN A 235 1.94 2.72 22.35
N ILE A 236 1.26 3.80 22.75
CA ILE A 236 0.44 3.75 23.98
C ILE A 236 -0.77 2.81 23.84
N ILE A 237 -1.38 2.73 22.65
CA ILE A 237 -2.48 1.79 22.39
C ILE A 237 -1.94 0.35 22.41
N ILE A 238 -0.75 0.11 21.87
CA ILE A 238 -0.04 -1.17 21.94
C ILE A 238 0.21 -1.59 23.39
N GLN A 239 0.79 -0.73 24.22
CA GLN A 239 1.05 -1.05 25.64
C GLN A 239 -0.25 -1.29 26.42
N THR A 240 -1.28 -0.46 26.19
CA THR A 240 -2.60 -0.64 26.81
C THR A 240 -3.21 -1.99 26.43
N THR A 241 -3.21 -2.32 25.13
CA THR A 241 -3.79 -3.56 24.60
C THR A 241 -3.00 -4.79 25.06
N LEU A 242 -1.66 -4.72 25.13
CA LEU A 242 -0.83 -5.79 25.70
C LEU A 242 -1.19 -6.03 27.18
N GLY A 243 -1.31 -4.96 27.97
CA GLY A 243 -1.73 -5.04 29.37
C GLY A 243 -3.10 -5.69 29.52
N GLU A 244 -4.11 -5.24 28.76
CA GLU A 244 -5.45 -5.83 28.75
C GLU A 244 -5.42 -7.33 28.44
N LEU A 245 -4.72 -7.74 27.37
CA LEU A 245 -4.66 -9.13 26.93
C LEU A 245 -4.02 -10.05 27.98
N LEU A 246 -2.85 -9.65 28.50
CA LEU A 246 -2.13 -10.43 29.50
C LEU A 246 -2.96 -10.56 30.79
N LEU A 247 -3.55 -9.46 31.27
CA LEU A 247 -4.37 -9.44 32.48
C LEU A 247 -5.70 -10.20 32.32
N ASN A 248 -6.33 -10.16 31.14
CA ASN A 248 -7.61 -10.83 30.87
C ASN A 248 -7.48 -12.35 30.67
N LYS A 249 -6.27 -12.84 30.40
CA LYS A 249 -5.95 -14.28 30.27
C LYS A 249 -5.09 -14.82 31.42
N GLU A 250 -4.93 -14.05 32.50
CA GLU A 250 -4.14 -14.42 33.69
C GLU A 250 -2.67 -14.76 33.38
N ILE A 251 -2.10 -14.12 32.35
CA ILE A 251 -0.71 -14.30 31.91
C ILE A 251 0.19 -13.35 32.70
N HIS A 252 0.82 -13.86 33.76
CA HIS A 252 1.72 -13.10 34.65
C HIS A 252 3.14 -12.93 34.08
N ALA A 253 3.25 -12.29 32.91
CA ALA A 253 4.52 -11.91 32.28
C ALA A 253 5.11 -10.66 32.97
N HIS A 254 5.66 -10.84 34.18
CA HIS A 254 6.11 -9.77 35.07
C HIS A 254 7.07 -8.76 34.42
N GLU A 255 7.97 -9.17 33.54
CA GLU A 255 8.89 -8.22 32.88
C GLU A 255 8.13 -7.32 31.89
N HIS A 256 7.28 -7.90 31.04
CA HIS A 256 6.43 -7.16 30.11
C HIS A 256 5.40 -6.28 30.82
N LEU A 257 4.73 -6.80 31.87
CA LEU A 257 3.75 -6.04 32.65
C LEU A 257 4.39 -4.83 33.36
N LYS A 258 5.64 -4.95 33.79
CA LYS A 258 6.41 -3.83 34.36
C LYS A 258 6.76 -2.77 33.32
N ILE A 259 7.11 -3.19 32.09
CA ILE A 259 7.33 -2.26 30.96
C ILE A 259 6.03 -1.53 30.63
N VAL A 260 4.92 -2.26 30.43
CA VAL A 260 3.58 -1.69 30.20
C VAL A 260 3.25 -0.66 31.29
N LYS A 261 3.36 -1.02 32.58
CA LYS A 261 3.10 -0.09 33.69
C LYS A 261 3.93 1.19 33.59
N THR A 262 5.23 1.06 33.30
CA THR A 262 6.16 2.19 33.21
C THR A 262 5.81 3.14 32.06
N GLU A 263 5.49 2.60 30.89
CA GLU A 263 5.06 3.38 29.71
C GLU A 263 3.72 4.08 29.96
N LEU A 264 2.73 3.35 30.51
CA LEU A 264 1.40 3.87 30.81
C LEU A 264 1.41 4.97 31.91
N GLU A 265 2.27 4.87 32.92
CA GLU A 265 2.41 5.88 33.98
C GLU A 265 3.11 7.16 33.51
N GLN A 266 4.04 7.06 32.57
CA GLN A 266 4.77 8.23 32.04
C GLN A 266 3.98 9.01 31.00
N PHE A 267 2.95 8.40 30.43
CA PHE A 267 2.15 8.94 29.36
C PHE A 267 1.30 10.17 29.75
N LYS A 268 1.19 11.15 28.85
CA LYS A 268 0.38 12.35 29.06
C LYS A 268 -0.65 12.50 27.96
N MET A 269 -1.91 12.67 28.36
CA MET A 269 -3.04 12.86 27.42
C MET A 269 -2.92 14.10 26.52
N SER A 270 -2.05 15.07 26.86
CA SER A 270 -1.65 16.17 25.98
C SER A 270 -1.08 15.69 24.65
N ASP A 271 -0.42 14.54 24.66
CA ASP A 271 0.44 14.08 23.57
C ASP A 271 -0.39 13.40 22.45
N LEU A 272 -1.68 13.11 22.73
CA LEU A 272 -2.69 12.63 21.78
C LEU A 272 -3.57 13.73 21.18
N SER A 273 -3.40 14.99 21.61
CA SER A 273 -4.31 16.09 21.22
C SER A 273 -4.33 16.36 19.71
N VAL A 274 -3.29 15.91 18.99
CA VAL A 274 -3.14 16.02 17.53
C VAL A 274 -3.47 14.69 16.80
N LEU A 275 -3.49 13.56 17.51
CA LEU A 275 -3.48 12.22 16.90
C LEU A 275 -4.81 11.47 16.94
N LEU A 276 -5.67 11.70 17.94
CA LEU A 276 -6.95 10.98 18.09
C LEU A 276 -8.15 11.92 18.23
N PRO A 277 -9.32 11.58 17.67
CA PRO A 277 -10.61 12.20 18.00
C PRO A 277 -10.87 12.22 19.51
N ASN A 278 -11.64 13.20 20.00
CA ASN A 278 -11.89 13.35 21.44
C ASN A 278 -12.52 12.10 22.07
N THR A 279 -13.42 11.41 21.36
CA THR A 279 -14.11 10.20 21.83
C THR A 279 -13.16 9.01 22.01
N GLU A 280 -12.27 8.77 21.05
CA GLU A 280 -11.25 7.70 21.13
C GLU A 280 -10.20 8.01 22.21
N ARG A 281 -9.87 9.30 22.37
CA ARG A 281 -8.97 9.76 23.44
C ARG A 281 -9.58 9.53 24.83
N GLU A 282 -10.89 9.70 24.99
CA GLU A 282 -11.60 9.42 26.23
C GLU A 282 -11.70 7.90 26.50
N ASP A 283 -11.99 7.08 25.50
CA ASP A 283 -12.00 5.61 25.61
C ASP A 283 -10.62 5.06 26.03
N LEU A 284 -9.57 5.43 25.29
CA LEU A 284 -8.20 5.02 25.59
C LEU A 284 -7.76 5.44 27.01
N PHE A 285 -8.19 6.61 27.49
CA PHE A 285 -7.90 7.05 28.85
C PHE A 285 -8.59 6.19 29.93
N LEU A 286 -9.80 5.70 29.67
CA LEU A 286 -10.50 4.77 30.56
C LEU A 286 -9.78 3.42 30.58
N ARG A 287 -9.40 2.91 29.41
CA ARG A 287 -8.65 1.65 29.24
C ARG A 287 -7.29 1.69 29.96
N ILE A 288 -6.50 2.74 29.76
CA ILE A 288 -5.21 2.95 30.47
C ILE A 288 -5.40 2.90 31.99
N LYS A 289 -6.44 3.56 32.52
CA LYS A 289 -6.74 3.55 33.96
C LYS A 289 -7.12 2.17 34.48
N GLU A 290 -7.92 1.42 33.74
CA GLU A 290 -8.31 0.06 34.13
C GLU A 290 -7.10 -0.87 34.20
N VAL A 291 -6.22 -0.81 33.18
CA VAL A 291 -4.97 -1.57 33.16
C VAL A 291 -4.07 -1.18 34.34
N LEU A 292 -3.83 0.11 34.58
CA LEU A 292 -2.98 0.57 35.69
C LEU A 292 -3.52 0.21 37.08
N ALA A 293 -4.85 0.19 37.26
CA ALA A 293 -5.48 -0.26 38.49
C ALA A 293 -5.18 -1.75 38.74
N ARG A 294 -5.38 -2.60 37.74
CA ARG A 294 -5.12 -4.06 37.82
C ARG A 294 -3.63 -4.37 37.96
N LEU A 295 -2.75 -3.60 37.32
CA LEU A 295 -1.29 -3.66 37.50
C LEU A 295 -0.80 -3.14 38.87
N SER A 296 -1.70 -2.72 39.75
CA SER A 296 -1.38 -2.38 41.14
C SER A 296 -1.84 -3.46 42.14
N GLU A 297 -2.48 -4.52 41.66
CA GLU A 297 -2.93 -5.69 42.43
C GLU A 297 -2.00 -6.91 42.26
N ILE A 298 -0.99 -6.80 41.39
CA ILE A 298 0.02 -7.82 41.01
C ILE A 298 1.42 -7.32 41.40
#